data_AF-A0AAE0S6K6-F1
#
_entry.id   AF-A0AAE0S6K6-F1
#
_cell.length_a   1.000
_cell.length_b   1.000
_cell.length_c   1.000
_cell.angle_alpha   90.00
_cell.angle_beta   90.00
_cell.angle_gamma   90.00
#
_symmetry.space_group_name_H-M   'P 1'
#
loop_
_entity.id
_entity.type
_entity.pdbx_description
1 polymer ?
#
loop_
_entity_poly.entity_id
_entity_poly.type
_entity_poly.pdbx_seq_one_letter_code
_entity_poly.pdbx_strand_id
1 'polypeptide(L)'
;MFVCRVVNPRLHKLMLKSQVKWDNFILEERIPQALSLIISSALVIGFFEDLTYSPEWIKRLLMIWLLALFMVLGGRLINFLIRIYNMYPLSKKKPVKNLGQLMKIGLAFIIVILGVSVLSGKSPLLILSGIGAVSAFIAFIFKDTLLAFIAGLQVAAMDMIRIGDWVEVPQYSANGQIIEISLYTIKIENWDKSISFVPLNKAFETNVKNWRYIQETGGRKVKKLLFIDISSVHFLKEEDYEVYRQEPALQDYITAHLKKNTPSVLNTDAGNTEDNKISRIRYNKQLTNLALFRVYIRHYLKQHPDTRKDLSIVVAQSDTSDTGIPLEIHFFLTASEWDMFENIQAEIFEYLISVAPEFGLTFPENREWDFISLSGTPWEIPGQIRSEVIRRCRSHEQLTGKHINSTQLQNTDNYKIDICAGEAELVVLKSFVRTEPLFIADMHLYIGKNTKLEFGALIRPYTYIGNYCEIRQGAYLRGNILVGDRCVVGHTTEIKNSALIYHTEAGHFNYIGDTVIGSYVNLGAGTVISNLNFRTLEQKKRGEFPPMTIQDKDGNAHKGTAKFGSLIGDGCETGCNSVLAPGTLLGRESAVYPCVFVRRKYYPPKSVIRK
;
A
#
# COMPACT_ATOMS: atom_id res chain seq x y z
N MET A 1 31.58 -7.62 -73.98
CA MET A 1 30.74 -7.98 -75.15
C MET A 1 30.87 -9.47 -75.55
N PHE A 2 32.07 -10.07 -75.46
CA PHE A 2 32.32 -11.49 -75.75
C PHE A 2 31.61 -12.46 -74.77
N VAL A 3 31.72 -12.22 -73.46
CA VAL A 3 31.09 -13.08 -72.43
C VAL A 3 29.55 -13.10 -72.56
N CYS A 4 28.90 -11.95 -72.74
CA CYS A 4 27.45 -11.87 -72.99
C CYS A 4 26.98 -12.57 -74.26
N ARG A 5 27.80 -12.62 -75.34
CA ARG A 5 27.40 -13.19 -76.64
C ARG A 5 27.70 -14.69 -76.75
N VAL A 6 28.69 -15.22 -76.03
CA VAL A 6 29.10 -16.64 -76.14
C VAL A 6 28.53 -17.50 -74.99
N VAL A 7 28.51 -16.96 -73.77
CA VAL A 7 28.16 -17.73 -72.56
C VAL A 7 26.65 -17.77 -72.34
N ASN A 8 25.94 -16.64 -72.48
CA ASN A 8 24.50 -16.58 -72.25
C ASN A 8 23.66 -17.50 -73.16
N PRO A 9 23.91 -17.63 -74.48
CA PRO A 9 23.10 -18.50 -75.33
C PRO A 9 23.29 -19.98 -75.03
N ARG A 10 24.50 -20.39 -74.57
CA ARG A 10 24.79 -21.77 -74.17
C ARG A 10 24.16 -22.12 -72.83
N LEU A 11 24.22 -21.21 -71.86
CA LEU A 11 23.50 -21.34 -70.59
C LEU A 11 21.98 -21.41 -70.81
N HIS A 12 21.44 -20.57 -71.70
CA HIS A 12 20.02 -20.60 -72.05
C HIS A 12 19.61 -21.93 -72.70
N LYS A 13 20.45 -22.54 -73.55
CA LYS A 13 20.19 -23.88 -74.13
C LYS A 13 20.31 -25.02 -73.11
N LEU A 14 21.20 -24.90 -72.12
CA LEU A 14 21.39 -25.90 -71.06
C LEU A 14 20.25 -25.85 -70.03
N MET A 15 19.80 -24.65 -69.64
CA MET A 15 18.72 -24.48 -68.66
C MET A 15 17.35 -24.86 -69.22
N LEU A 16 17.10 -24.68 -70.52
CA LEU A 16 15.89 -25.21 -71.19
C LEU A 16 15.81 -26.75 -71.20
N LYS A 17 16.94 -27.46 -70.97
CA LYS A 17 16.98 -28.93 -70.86
C LYS A 17 16.82 -29.43 -69.42
N SER A 18 16.79 -28.54 -68.43
CA SER A 18 16.68 -28.91 -67.03
C SER A 18 15.24 -29.27 -66.65
N GLN A 19 15.08 -30.27 -65.78
CA GLN A 19 13.76 -30.66 -65.25
C GLN A 19 13.32 -29.84 -64.03
N VAL A 20 14.12 -28.87 -63.56
CA VAL A 20 13.84 -28.16 -62.31
C VAL A 20 13.18 -26.79 -62.53
N LYS A 21 12.00 -26.61 -61.93
CA LYS A 21 11.06 -25.50 -62.22
C LYS A 21 11.60 -24.08 -61.90
N TRP A 22 12.55 -23.97 -60.99
CA TRP A 22 13.19 -22.70 -60.59
C TRP A 22 14.28 -22.18 -61.54
N ASP A 23 14.79 -23.00 -62.48
CA ASP A 23 15.95 -22.64 -63.31
C ASP A 23 15.62 -21.50 -64.29
N ASN A 24 14.36 -21.40 -64.71
CA ASN A 24 13.87 -20.33 -65.56
C ASN A 24 13.97 -18.95 -64.87
N PHE A 25 13.80 -18.88 -63.55
CA PHE A 25 13.86 -17.62 -62.80
C PHE A 25 15.27 -17.01 -62.80
N ILE A 26 16.33 -17.82 -62.96
CA ILE A 26 17.73 -17.34 -63.06
C ILE A 26 17.90 -16.48 -64.32
N LEU A 27 17.28 -16.92 -65.42
CA LEU A 27 17.32 -16.24 -66.71
C LEU A 27 16.39 -15.02 -66.73
N GLU A 28 15.20 -15.12 -66.13
CA GLU A 28 14.24 -14.02 -66.02
C GLU A 28 14.80 -12.83 -65.22
N GLU A 29 15.45 -13.10 -64.08
CA GLU A 29 16.10 -12.05 -63.26
C GLU A 29 17.44 -11.59 -63.85
N ARG A 30 17.85 -12.13 -65.01
CA ARG A 30 19.05 -11.73 -65.74
C ARG A 30 20.35 -11.83 -64.92
N ILE A 31 20.46 -12.85 -64.06
CA ILE A 31 21.65 -13.05 -63.21
C ILE A 31 22.92 -13.29 -64.06
N PRO A 32 22.90 -14.13 -65.12
CA PRO A 32 24.07 -14.36 -65.96
C PRO A 32 24.58 -13.09 -66.67
N GLN A 33 23.68 -12.18 -67.07
CA GLN A 33 24.07 -10.89 -67.65
C GLN A 33 24.78 -10.00 -66.62
N ALA A 34 24.32 -9.98 -65.37
CA ALA A 34 24.98 -9.23 -64.30
C ALA A 34 26.38 -9.79 -64.00
N LEU A 35 26.52 -11.12 -63.90
CA LEU A 35 27.81 -11.79 -63.73
C LEU A 35 28.76 -11.49 -64.88
N SER A 36 28.27 -11.55 -66.12
CA SER A 36 29.07 -11.21 -67.29
C SER A 36 29.58 -9.77 -67.26
N LEU A 37 28.77 -8.82 -66.78
CA LEU A 37 29.17 -7.41 -66.64
C LEU A 37 30.21 -7.22 -65.54
N ILE A 38 30.07 -7.94 -64.42
CA ILE A 38 31.05 -7.94 -63.32
C ILE A 38 32.39 -8.50 -63.80
N ILE A 39 32.39 -9.68 -64.43
CA ILE A 39 33.60 -10.31 -64.97
C ILE A 39 34.27 -9.39 -66.01
N SER A 40 33.48 -8.79 -66.90
CA SER A 40 34.02 -7.86 -67.90
C SER A 40 34.62 -6.62 -67.25
N SER A 41 33.96 -6.06 -66.24
CA SER A 41 34.45 -4.85 -65.54
C SER A 41 35.68 -5.14 -64.70
N ALA A 42 35.77 -6.33 -64.09
CA ALA A 42 36.95 -6.78 -63.35
C ALA A 42 38.18 -6.96 -64.26
N LEU A 43 38.00 -7.54 -65.45
CA LEU A 43 39.07 -7.65 -66.45
C LEU A 43 39.57 -6.27 -66.91
N VAL A 44 38.65 -5.32 -67.09
CA VAL A 44 39.01 -3.93 -67.42
C VAL A 44 39.82 -3.30 -66.30
N ILE A 45 39.42 -3.47 -65.03
CA ILE A 45 40.17 -2.96 -63.87
C ILE A 45 41.60 -3.54 -63.84
N GLY A 46 41.76 -4.86 -64.00
CA GLY A 46 43.07 -5.50 -64.01
C GLY A 46 43.98 -5.00 -65.15
N PHE A 47 43.42 -4.78 -66.34
CA PHE A 47 44.18 -4.18 -67.45
C PHE A 47 44.63 -2.73 -67.15
N PHE A 48 43.77 -1.93 -66.51
CA PHE A 48 44.11 -0.57 -66.09
C PHE A 48 45.12 -0.51 -64.93
N GLU A 49 45.27 -1.58 -64.14
CA GLU A 49 46.32 -1.71 -63.13
C GLU A 49 47.72 -1.90 -63.75
N ASP A 50 47.81 -2.65 -64.86
CA ASP A 50 49.08 -2.92 -65.57
C ASP A 50 49.61 -1.71 -66.37
N LEU A 51 48.77 -0.71 -66.63
CA LEU A 51 49.17 0.55 -67.28
C LEU A 51 49.93 1.46 -66.31
N THR A 52 51.20 1.72 -66.60
CA THR A 52 52.16 2.45 -65.75
C THR A 52 51.76 3.90 -65.42
N TYR A 53 50.78 4.49 -66.12
CA TYR A 53 50.34 5.89 -65.97
C TYR A 53 48.81 6.05 -65.81
N SER A 54 48.12 5.09 -65.18
CA SER A 54 46.68 5.24 -64.94
C SER A 54 46.37 6.21 -63.79
N PRO A 55 45.57 7.28 -64.01
CA PRO A 55 45.18 8.20 -62.96
C PRO A 55 44.36 7.51 -61.85
N GLU A 56 44.73 7.78 -60.60
CA GLU A 56 44.12 7.15 -59.41
C GLU A 56 42.59 7.34 -59.32
N TRP A 57 42.08 8.49 -59.78
CA TRP A 57 40.65 8.76 -59.79
C TRP A 57 39.87 7.84 -60.75
N ILE A 58 40.49 7.39 -61.85
CA ILE A 58 39.87 6.44 -62.80
C ILE A 58 39.72 5.08 -62.13
N LYS A 59 40.75 4.61 -61.41
CA LYS A 59 40.69 3.34 -60.66
C LYS A 59 39.56 3.35 -59.63
N ARG A 60 39.44 4.43 -58.84
CA ARG A 60 38.37 4.60 -57.86
C ARG A 60 36.98 4.61 -58.52
N LEU A 61 36.83 5.27 -59.66
CA LEU A 61 35.57 5.32 -60.41
C LEU A 61 35.18 3.94 -60.96
N LEU A 62 36.15 3.17 -61.48
CA LEU A 62 35.92 1.80 -61.94
C LEU A 62 35.57 0.84 -60.78
N MET A 63 36.19 1.01 -59.61
CA MET A 63 35.83 0.24 -58.41
C MET A 63 34.42 0.56 -57.90
N ILE A 64 34.01 1.83 -57.91
CA ILE A 64 32.63 2.23 -57.54
C ILE A 64 31.64 1.66 -58.54
N TRP A 65 31.96 1.67 -59.83
CA TRP A 65 31.16 1.03 -60.88
C TRP A 65 31.02 -0.48 -60.62
N LEU A 66 32.11 -1.16 -60.26
CA LEU A 66 32.08 -2.57 -59.91
C LEU A 66 31.18 -2.85 -58.69
N LEU A 67 31.25 -2.02 -57.65
CA LEU A 67 30.37 -2.11 -56.47
C LEU A 67 28.89 -1.92 -56.84
N ALA A 68 28.56 -0.98 -57.74
CA ALA A 68 27.20 -0.81 -58.25
C ALA A 68 26.71 -2.06 -59.00
N LEU A 69 27.57 -2.74 -59.76
CA LEU A 69 27.23 -4.01 -60.41
C LEU A 69 26.96 -5.13 -59.40
N PHE A 70 27.74 -5.21 -58.31
CA PHE A 70 27.47 -6.13 -57.20
C PHE A 70 26.13 -5.85 -56.51
N MET A 71 25.76 -4.58 -56.34
CA MET A 71 24.44 -4.18 -55.82
C MET A 71 23.31 -4.70 -56.71
N VAL A 72 23.44 -4.53 -58.03
CA VAL A 72 22.47 -5.02 -59.02
C VAL A 72 22.39 -6.54 -58.99
N LEU A 73 23.52 -7.24 -58.91
CA LEU A 73 23.55 -8.70 -58.82
C LEU A 73 22.86 -9.19 -57.54
N GLY A 74 23.18 -8.62 -56.38
CA GLY A 74 22.57 -9.02 -55.10
C GLY A 74 21.06 -8.72 -55.07
N GLY A 75 20.62 -7.59 -55.63
CA GLY A 75 19.20 -7.28 -55.78
C GLY A 75 18.44 -8.30 -56.65
N ARG A 76 19.06 -8.75 -57.76
CA ARG A 76 18.53 -9.81 -58.65
C ARG A 76 18.51 -11.17 -57.96
N LEU A 77 19.53 -11.48 -57.17
CA LEU A 77 19.59 -12.73 -56.40
C LEU A 77 18.50 -12.78 -55.32
N ILE A 78 18.27 -11.66 -54.61
CA ILE A 78 17.19 -11.55 -53.63
C ILE A 78 15.82 -11.73 -54.29
N ASN A 79 15.59 -11.11 -55.47
CA ASN A 79 14.35 -11.33 -56.23
C ASN A 79 14.17 -12.80 -56.63
N PHE A 80 15.24 -13.42 -57.13
CA PHE A 80 15.25 -14.82 -57.50
C PHE A 80 14.88 -15.73 -56.32
N LEU A 81 15.46 -15.51 -55.14
CA LEU A 81 15.13 -16.26 -53.92
C LEU A 81 13.67 -16.05 -53.48
N ILE A 82 13.15 -14.82 -53.57
CA ILE A 82 11.73 -14.53 -53.29
C ILE A 82 10.82 -15.27 -54.27
N ARG A 83 11.16 -15.31 -55.57
CA ARG A 83 10.38 -16.04 -56.57
C ARG A 83 10.37 -17.55 -56.31
N ILE A 84 11.51 -18.13 -55.93
CA ILE A 84 11.59 -19.53 -55.50
C ILE A 84 10.67 -19.76 -54.29
N TYR A 85 10.77 -18.92 -53.27
CA TYR A 85 9.93 -19.06 -52.07
C TYR A 85 8.43 -18.98 -52.40
N ASN A 86 8.04 -18.04 -53.26
CA ASN A 86 6.66 -17.83 -53.68
C ASN A 86 6.09 -19.00 -54.50
N MET A 87 6.94 -19.91 -54.97
CA MET A 87 6.51 -21.13 -55.66
C MET A 87 5.93 -22.18 -54.70
N TYR A 88 6.30 -22.14 -53.42
CA TYR A 88 5.83 -23.08 -52.41
C TYR A 88 4.52 -22.60 -51.75
N PRO A 89 3.59 -23.52 -51.43
CA PRO A 89 2.30 -23.18 -50.80
C PRO A 89 2.43 -22.52 -49.42
N LEU A 90 3.58 -22.64 -48.74
CA LEU A 90 3.88 -21.92 -47.49
C LEU A 90 3.88 -20.39 -47.64
N SER A 91 4.14 -19.86 -48.84
CA SER A 91 4.25 -18.42 -49.08
C SER A 91 2.94 -17.64 -48.87
N LYS A 92 1.78 -18.30 -49.02
CA LYS A 92 0.46 -17.69 -48.77
C LYS A 92 0.22 -17.32 -47.31
N LYS A 93 0.92 -17.96 -46.37
CA LYS A 93 0.79 -17.71 -44.93
C LYS A 93 1.82 -16.71 -44.38
N LYS A 94 2.94 -16.49 -45.09
CA LYS A 94 4.02 -15.58 -44.66
C LYS A 94 4.58 -14.81 -45.86
N PRO A 95 4.09 -13.59 -46.15
CA PRO A 95 4.63 -12.79 -47.25
C PRO A 95 6.06 -12.33 -46.93
N VAL A 96 7.05 -12.82 -47.69
CA VAL A 96 8.48 -12.49 -47.50
C VAL A 96 8.95 -11.28 -48.32
N LYS A 97 8.05 -10.62 -49.05
CA LYS A 97 8.37 -9.47 -49.90
C LYS A 97 9.02 -8.34 -49.09
N ASN A 98 8.47 -8.04 -47.91
CA ASN A 98 8.99 -7.00 -47.01
C ASN A 98 10.38 -7.36 -46.47
N LEU A 99 10.62 -8.64 -46.16
CA LEU A 99 11.92 -9.13 -45.73
C LEU A 99 12.97 -8.99 -46.84
N GLY A 100 12.61 -9.31 -48.09
CA GLY A 100 13.51 -9.09 -49.22
C GLY A 100 13.81 -7.61 -49.49
N GLN A 101 12.85 -6.72 -49.26
CA GLN A 101 13.10 -5.27 -49.32
C GLN A 101 14.07 -4.82 -48.22
N LEU A 102 13.93 -5.33 -47.00
CA LEU A 102 14.88 -5.06 -45.91
C LEU A 102 16.29 -5.57 -46.23
N MET A 103 16.42 -6.77 -46.80
CA MET A 103 17.71 -7.30 -47.25
C MET A 103 18.36 -6.43 -48.34
N LYS A 104 17.57 -5.86 -49.27
CA LYS A 104 18.08 -4.93 -50.29
C LYS A 104 18.55 -3.62 -49.69
N ILE A 105 17.85 -3.09 -48.68
CA ILE A 105 18.28 -1.89 -47.94
C ILE A 105 19.60 -2.18 -47.23
N GLY A 106 19.73 -3.33 -46.55
CA GLY A 106 20.98 -3.75 -45.92
C GLY A 106 22.14 -3.90 -46.91
N LEU A 107 21.89 -4.53 -48.06
CA LEU A 107 22.88 -4.63 -49.14
C LEU A 107 23.29 -3.25 -49.66
N ALA A 108 22.33 -2.34 -49.85
CA ALA A 108 22.59 -0.99 -50.29
C ALA A 108 23.50 -0.25 -49.32
N PHE A 109 23.23 -0.38 -48.03
CA PHE A 109 24.02 0.23 -46.97
C PHE A 109 25.49 -0.26 -47.00
N ILE A 110 25.71 -1.56 -47.16
CA ILE A 110 27.06 -2.14 -47.28
C ILE A 110 27.79 -1.58 -48.51
N ILE A 111 27.12 -1.54 -49.68
CA ILE A 111 27.72 -1.03 -50.91
C ILE A 111 28.08 0.46 -50.80
N VAL A 112 27.24 1.27 -50.16
CA VAL A 112 27.52 2.69 -49.92
C VAL A 112 28.76 2.85 -49.04
N ILE A 113 28.88 2.07 -47.95
CA ILE A 113 30.08 2.12 -47.08
C ILE A 113 31.34 1.75 -47.85
N LEU A 114 31.29 0.67 -48.66
CA LEU A 114 32.40 0.27 -49.51
C LEU A 114 32.73 1.36 -50.55
N GLY A 115 31.72 2.04 -51.11
CA GLY A 115 31.92 3.15 -52.05
C GLY A 115 32.60 4.35 -51.40
N VAL A 116 32.17 4.76 -50.20
CA VAL A 116 32.82 5.83 -49.42
C VAL A 116 34.25 5.44 -49.05
N SER A 117 34.50 4.16 -48.74
CA SER A 117 35.83 3.62 -48.49
C SER A 117 36.76 3.78 -49.69
N VAL A 118 36.29 3.41 -50.89
CA VAL A 118 37.03 3.59 -52.15
C VAL A 118 37.30 5.07 -52.43
N LEU A 119 36.33 5.96 -52.21
CA LEU A 119 36.51 7.41 -52.42
C LEU A 119 37.52 8.02 -51.46
N SER A 120 37.46 7.62 -50.18
CA SER A 120 38.24 8.22 -49.10
C SER A 120 39.63 7.59 -48.96
N GLY A 121 39.87 6.43 -49.57
CA GLY A 121 41.09 5.64 -49.41
C GLY A 121 41.29 5.12 -47.97
N LYS A 122 40.23 5.08 -47.17
CA LYS A 122 40.24 4.59 -45.78
C LYS A 122 39.54 3.23 -45.72
N SER A 123 39.90 2.41 -44.74
CA SER A 123 39.27 1.10 -44.59
C SER A 123 37.77 1.22 -44.29
N PRO A 124 36.92 0.29 -44.77
CA PRO A 124 35.48 0.31 -44.49
C PRO A 124 35.17 0.28 -42.99
N LEU A 125 36.01 -0.42 -42.21
CA LEU A 125 35.88 -0.53 -40.76
C LEU A 125 36.05 0.83 -40.06
N LEU A 126 36.95 1.69 -40.55
CA LEU A 126 37.19 3.03 -40.00
C LEU A 126 36.04 4.00 -40.32
N ILE A 127 35.37 3.83 -41.46
CA ILE A 127 34.15 4.58 -41.79
C ILE A 127 32.99 4.09 -40.93
N LEU A 128 32.87 2.77 -40.76
CA LEU A 128 31.85 2.16 -39.92
C LEU A 128 32.01 2.55 -38.45
N SER A 129 33.24 2.71 -37.94
CA SER A 129 33.45 3.17 -36.55
C SER A 129 32.99 4.61 -36.35
N GLY A 130 33.24 5.50 -37.32
CA GLY A 130 32.73 6.88 -37.29
C GLY A 130 31.21 6.96 -37.37
N ILE A 131 30.58 6.23 -38.31
CA ILE A 131 29.12 6.17 -38.45
C ILE A 131 28.48 5.47 -37.24
N GLY A 132 29.13 4.44 -36.70
CA GLY A 132 28.68 3.68 -35.55
C GLY A 132 28.64 4.51 -34.28
N ALA A 133 29.65 5.34 -34.05
CA ALA A 133 29.66 6.30 -32.93
C ALA A 133 28.51 7.30 -33.04
N VAL A 134 28.30 7.89 -34.23
CA VAL A 134 27.19 8.82 -34.47
C VAL A 134 25.82 8.13 -34.34
N SER A 135 25.69 6.90 -34.86
CA SER A 135 24.45 6.13 -34.79
C SER A 135 24.11 5.70 -33.36
N ALA A 136 25.10 5.31 -32.55
CA ALA A 136 24.92 4.99 -31.15
C ALA A 136 24.50 6.23 -30.35
N PHE A 137 25.09 7.39 -30.66
CA PHE A 137 24.70 8.66 -30.06
C PHE A 137 23.26 9.07 -30.43
N ILE A 138 22.88 8.95 -31.70
CA ILE A 138 21.50 9.18 -32.16
C ILE A 138 20.54 8.18 -31.49
N ALA A 139 20.87 6.89 -31.46
CA ALA A 139 20.04 5.88 -30.80
C ALA A 139 19.89 6.13 -29.29
N PHE A 140 20.94 6.66 -28.65
CA PHE A 140 20.89 7.07 -27.25
C PHE A 140 19.96 8.26 -27.04
N ILE A 141 20.06 9.29 -27.88
CA ILE A 141 19.16 10.46 -27.85
C ILE A 141 17.70 10.06 -28.05
N PHE A 142 17.44 9.17 -29.02
CA PHE A 142 16.07 8.76 -29.39
C PHE A 142 15.59 7.50 -28.67
N LYS A 143 16.31 7.00 -27.67
CA LYS A 143 15.98 5.75 -26.97
C LYS A 143 14.55 5.77 -26.45
N ASP A 144 14.17 6.84 -25.75
CA ASP A 144 12.85 6.95 -25.13
C ASP A 144 11.74 7.12 -26.18
N THR A 145 12.01 7.81 -27.28
CA THR A 145 11.07 7.95 -28.41
C THR A 145 10.82 6.61 -29.09
N LEU A 146 11.86 5.81 -29.32
CA LEU A 146 11.74 4.48 -29.90
C LEU A 146 10.97 3.52 -28.98
N LEU A 147 11.25 3.57 -27.67
CA LEU A 147 10.52 2.77 -26.68
C LEU A 147 9.05 3.18 -26.60
N ALA A 148 8.74 4.48 -26.61
CA ALA A 148 7.36 4.96 -26.60
C ALA A 148 6.60 4.54 -27.87
N PHE A 149 7.24 4.60 -29.04
CA PHE A 149 6.66 4.13 -30.30
C PHE A 149 6.38 2.62 -30.30
N ILE A 150 7.34 1.81 -29.82
CA ILE A 150 7.16 0.36 -29.70
C ILE A 150 6.02 0.04 -28.72
N ALA A 151 5.96 0.74 -27.59
CA ALA A 151 4.88 0.59 -26.61
C ALA A 151 3.52 0.92 -27.26
N GLY A 152 3.42 2.00 -28.05
CA GLY A 152 2.20 2.35 -28.78
C GLY A 152 1.75 1.27 -29.78
N LEU A 153 2.69 0.68 -30.53
CA LEU A 153 2.39 -0.46 -31.40
C LEU A 153 1.90 -1.68 -30.60
N GLN A 154 2.51 -1.96 -29.44
CA GLN A 154 2.08 -3.05 -28.57
C GLN A 154 0.68 -2.83 -28.01
N VAL A 155 0.34 -1.60 -27.59
CA VAL A 155 -1.01 -1.24 -27.13
C VAL A 155 -2.04 -1.55 -28.20
N ALA A 156 -1.78 -1.08 -29.42
CA ALA A 156 -2.68 -1.28 -30.55
C ALA A 156 -2.82 -2.77 -30.94
N ALA A 157 -1.74 -3.56 -30.80
CA ALA A 157 -1.74 -4.97 -31.15
C ALA A 157 -2.35 -5.89 -30.07
N MET A 158 -2.18 -5.54 -28.79
CA MET A 158 -2.56 -6.38 -27.64
C MET A 158 -3.86 -5.93 -26.95
N ASP A 159 -4.44 -4.80 -27.35
CA ASP A 159 -5.72 -4.29 -26.87
C ASP A 159 -5.79 -4.11 -25.33
N MET A 160 -4.66 -3.66 -24.76
CA MET A 160 -4.47 -3.52 -23.32
C MET A 160 -5.29 -2.37 -22.71
N ILE A 161 -5.44 -1.27 -23.47
CA ILE A 161 -6.21 -0.08 -23.11
C ILE A 161 -6.91 0.48 -24.36
N ARG A 162 -8.13 0.99 -24.19
CA ARG A 162 -8.93 1.63 -25.25
C ARG A 162 -9.31 3.05 -24.85
N ILE A 163 -9.68 3.86 -25.83
CA ILE A 163 -10.36 5.12 -25.59
C ILE A 163 -11.70 4.82 -24.90
N GLY A 164 -11.97 5.52 -23.81
CA GLY A 164 -13.13 5.32 -22.95
C GLY A 164 -12.87 4.46 -21.72
N ASP A 165 -11.75 3.74 -21.64
CA ASP A 165 -11.41 2.93 -20.47
C ASP A 165 -11.10 3.82 -19.27
N TRP A 166 -11.56 3.41 -18.09
CA TRP A 166 -11.12 4.00 -16.84
C TRP A 166 -9.82 3.34 -16.38
N VAL A 167 -8.76 4.14 -16.21
CA VAL A 167 -7.43 3.66 -15.84
C VAL A 167 -6.85 4.42 -14.64
N GLU A 168 -6.07 3.71 -13.84
CA GLU A 168 -5.30 4.27 -12.72
C GLU A 168 -3.80 4.04 -12.96
N VAL A 169 -3.03 5.13 -12.98
CA VAL A 169 -1.57 5.16 -13.12
C VAL A 169 -0.97 5.95 -11.95
N PRO A 170 -0.68 5.28 -10.81
CA PRO A 170 -0.34 5.96 -9.55
C PRO A 170 0.88 6.89 -9.63
N GLN A 171 1.91 6.52 -10.41
CA GLN A 171 3.14 7.32 -10.54
C GLN A 171 2.89 8.71 -11.14
N TYR A 172 1.85 8.86 -11.96
CA TYR A 172 1.49 10.12 -12.63
C TYR A 172 0.27 10.78 -11.99
N SER A 173 -0.17 10.27 -10.82
CA SER A 173 -1.41 10.68 -10.16
C SER A 173 -2.60 10.71 -11.14
N ALA A 174 -2.58 9.86 -12.16
CA ALA A 174 -3.62 9.82 -13.19
C ALA A 174 -4.64 8.75 -12.81
N ASN A 175 -5.89 9.14 -12.64
CA ASN A 175 -6.99 8.25 -12.28
C ASN A 175 -8.27 8.75 -12.94
N GLY A 176 -8.62 8.16 -14.08
CA GLY A 176 -9.56 8.78 -14.99
C GLY A 176 -9.85 8.00 -16.26
N GLN A 177 -10.67 8.60 -17.11
CA GLN A 177 -11.05 8.04 -18.39
C GLN A 177 -10.02 8.40 -19.47
N ILE A 178 -9.62 7.43 -20.29
CA ILE A 178 -8.79 7.69 -21.47
C ILE A 178 -9.62 8.40 -22.52
N ILE A 179 -9.24 9.63 -22.86
CA ILE A 179 -9.91 10.40 -23.92
C ILE A 179 -9.17 10.33 -25.25
N GLU A 180 -7.87 10.07 -25.24
CA GLU A 180 -7.06 9.96 -26.44
C GLU A 180 -5.86 9.01 -26.24
N ILE A 181 -5.55 8.21 -27.27
CA ILE A 181 -4.33 7.41 -27.36
C ILE A 181 -3.56 7.88 -28.60
N SER A 182 -2.49 8.63 -28.40
CA SER A 182 -1.57 9.04 -29.46
C SER A 182 -0.44 8.01 -29.61
N LEU A 183 0.47 8.18 -30.58
CA LEU A 183 1.58 7.24 -30.82
C LEU A 183 2.56 7.11 -29.65
N TYR A 184 2.69 8.14 -28.80
CA TYR A 184 3.70 8.21 -27.74
C TYR A 184 3.13 8.53 -26.34
N THR A 185 1.89 9.02 -26.26
CA THR A 185 1.23 9.44 -25.01
C THR A 185 -0.22 9.01 -24.97
N ILE A 186 -0.74 8.78 -23.77
CA ILE A 186 -2.17 8.70 -23.49
C ILE A 186 -2.62 9.95 -22.73
N LYS A 187 -3.80 10.42 -23.06
CA LYS A 187 -4.45 11.55 -22.41
C LYS A 187 -5.60 11.03 -21.55
N ILE A 188 -5.54 11.31 -20.27
CA ILE A 188 -6.48 10.82 -19.25
C ILE A 188 -7.20 12.02 -18.65
N GLU A 189 -8.53 12.03 -18.69
CA GLU A 189 -9.35 12.96 -17.91
C GLU A 189 -9.58 12.36 -16.53
N ASN A 190 -8.97 12.96 -15.51
CA ASN A 190 -9.05 12.50 -14.13
C ASN A 190 -10.44 12.69 -13.53
N TRP A 191 -10.71 12.02 -12.40
CA TRP A 191 -11.97 12.17 -11.65
C TRP A 191 -12.31 13.63 -11.31
N ASP A 192 -11.29 14.45 -11.00
CA ASP A 192 -11.42 15.89 -10.72
C ASP A 192 -11.55 16.76 -11.99
N LYS A 193 -11.72 16.15 -13.16
CA LYS A 193 -11.78 16.78 -14.49
C LYS A 193 -10.48 17.44 -14.96
N SER A 194 -9.36 17.23 -14.28
CA SER A 194 -8.04 17.62 -14.79
C SER A 194 -7.56 16.66 -15.89
N ILE A 195 -6.59 17.08 -16.71
CA ILE A 195 -6.04 16.26 -17.79
C ILE A 195 -4.60 15.86 -17.46
N SER A 196 -4.35 14.55 -17.42
CA SER A 196 -3.00 13.98 -17.30
C SER A 196 -2.49 13.46 -18.64
N PHE A 197 -1.23 13.73 -18.95
CA PHE A 197 -0.52 13.17 -20.11
C PHE A 197 0.49 12.13 -19.63
N VAL A 198 0.29 10.88 -20.01
CA VAL A 198 1.16 9.77 -19.58
C VAL A 198 1.90 9.20 -20.79
N PRO A 199 3.24 9.20 -20.81
CA PRO A 199 4.01 8.54 -21.85
C PRO A 199 3.76 7.02 -21.89
N LEU A 200 3.58 6.45 -23.07
CA LEU A 200 3.22 5.04 -23.24
C LEU A 200 4.30 4.08 -22.74
N ASN A 201 5.58 4.36 -22.99
CA ASN A 201 6.69 3.56 -22.45
C ASN A 201 6.69 3.50 -20.92
N LYS A 202 6.25 4.57 -20.25
CA LYS A 202 6.21 4.64 -18.79
C LYS A 202 4.96 4.03 -18.21
N ALA A 203 3.84 4.09 -18.91
CA ALA A 203 2.63 3.39 -18.51
C ALA A 203 2.93 1.89 -18.28
N PHE A 204 3.57 1.20 -19.22
CA PHE A 204 3.84 -0.25 -19.10
C PHE A 204 4.97 -0.64 -18.15
N GLU A 205 5.85 0.29 -17.77
CA GLU A 205 6.81 0.06 -16.69
C GLU A 205 6.15 0.09 -15.31
N THR A 206 4.95 0.68 -15.20
CA THR A 206 4.23 0.89 -13.94
C THR A 206 3.02 -0.03 -13.80
N ASN A 207 2.53 -0.17 -12.56
CA ASN A 207 1.30 -0.92 -12.28
C ASN A 207 0.07 -0.12 -12.76
N VAL A 208 -0.30 -0.26 -14.03
CA VAL A 208 -1.51 0.33 -14.61
C VAL A 208 -2.69 -0.58 -14.30
N LYS A 209 -3.72 -0.05 -13.63
CA LYS A 209 -4.98 -0.76 -13.45
C LYS A 209 -5.98 -0.30 -14.51
N ASN A 210 -6.50 -1.23 -15.31
CA ASN A 210 -7.61 -0.97 -16.22
C ASN A 210 -8.90 -1.53 -15.60
N TRP A 211 -9.87 -0.64 -15.34
CA TRP A 211 -11.13 -0.99 -14.69
C TRP A 211 -12.22 -1.46 -15.67
N ARG A 212 -11.98 -1.41 -16.99
CA ARG A 212 -12.91 -1.92 -18.02
C ARG A 212 -13.41 -3.33 -17.71
N TYR A 213 -12.52 -4.19 -17.24
CA TYR A 213 -12.86 -5.59 -16.95
C TYR A 213 -13.91 -5.74 -15.84
N ILE A 214 -14.09 -4.77 -14.94
CA ILE A 214 -15.19 -4.78 -13.96
C ILE A 214 -16.54 -4.60 -14.67
N GLN A 215 -16.60 -3.74 -15.68
CA GLN A 215 -17.81 -3.52 -16.47
C GLN A 215 -18.12 -4.74 -17.34
N GLU A 216 -17.10 -5.33 -17.98
CA GLU A 216 -17.26 -6.50 -18.86
C GLU A 216 -17.62 -7.79 -18.08
N THR A 217 -17.09 -7.97 -16.87
CA THR A 217 -17.43 -9.11 -16.01
C THR A 217 -18.81 -8.97 -15.36
N GLY A 218 -19.41 -7.76 -15.41
CA GLY A 218 -20.72 -7.47 -14.83
C GLY A 218 -20.74 -7.70 -13.32
N GLY A 219 -19.63 -7.44 -12.64
CA GLY A 219 -19.56 -7.62 -11.20
C GLY A 219 -18.42 -6.88 -10.53
N ARG A 220 -18.71 -6.21 -9.40
CA ARG A 220 -17.76 -5.41 -8.64
C ARG A 220 -17.56 -5.94 -7.23
N LYS A 221 -16.30 -6.07 -6.81
CA LYS A 221 -15.95 -6.61 -5.49
C LYS A 221 -16.22 -5.57 -4.40
N VAL A 222 -16.97 -5.97 -3.37
CA VAL A 222 -17.04 -5.28 -2.08
C VAL A 222 -16.03 -5.91 -1.13
N LYS A 223 -15.19 -5.09 -0.50
CA LYS A 223 -14.31 -5.48 0.60
C LYS A 223 -14.41 -4.42 1.70
N LYS A 224 -15.11 -4.76 2.78
CA LYS A 224 -15.32 -3.87 3.93
C LYS A 224 -15.09 -4.62 5.24
N LEU A 225 -14.78 -3.84 6.27
CA LEU A 225 -14.58 -4.30 7.64
C LEU A 225 -15.77 -3.87 8.48
N LEU A 226 -16.33 -4.82 9.23
CA LEU A 226 -17.32 -4.55 10.26
C LEU A 226 -16.69 -4.88 11.61
N PHE A 227 -16.42 -3.87 12.43
CA PHE A 227 -15.80 -4.08 13.74
C PHE A 227 -16.85 -4.48 14.77
N ILE A 228 -16.60 -5.54 15.52
CA ILE A 228 -17.48 -6.04 16.58
C ILE A 228 -16.80 -5.79 17.94
N ASP A 229 -17.54 -5.31 18.94
CA ASP A 229 -16.98 -5.15 20.28
C ASP A 229 -16.66 -6.53 20.86
N ILE A 230 -15.40 -6.71 21.27
CA ILE A 230 -14.90 -7.93 21.92
C ILE A 230 -15.74 -8.25 23.16
N SER A 231 -16.24 -7.24 23.88
CA SER A 231 -17.02 -7.43 25.10
C SER A 231 -18.39 -8.07 24.87
N SER A 232 -18.93 -7.96 23.65
CA SER A 232 -20.23 -8.54 23.27
C SER A 232 -20.15 -10.01 22.85
N VAL A 233 -18.93 -10.53 22.63
CA VAL A 233 -18.72 -11.90 22.15
C VAL A 233 -18.74 -12.89 23.30
N HIS A 234 -19.65 -13.86 23.24
CA HIS A 234 -19.82 -14.86 24.28
C HIS A 234 -20.25 -16.22 23.71
N PHE A 235 -20.10 -17.28 24.52
CA PHE A 235 -20.64 -18.59 24.20
C PHE A 235 -22.16 -18.60 24.35
N LEU A 236 -22.84 -19.25 23.42
CA LEU A 236 -24.30 -19.41 23.45
C LEU A 236 -24.73 -20.30 24.62
N LYS A 237 -25.79 -19.88 25.31
CA LYS A 237 -26.50 -20.67 26.31
C LYS A 237 -27.46 -21.64 25.62
N GLU A 238 -27.91 -22.68 26.33
CA GLU A 238 -28.87 -23.66 25.77
C GLU A 238 -30.16 -23.00 25.26
N GLU A 239 -30.63 -21.97 25.95
CA GLU A 239 -31.80 -21.17 25.56
C GLU A 239 -31.59 -20.45 24.22
N ASP A 240 -30.37 -19.96 23.95
CA ASP A 240 -30.03 -19.26 22.71
C ASP A 240 -30.07 -20.19 21.49
N TYR A 241 -29.69 -21.47 21.66
CA TYR A 241 -29.75 -22.45 20.57
C TYR A 241 -31.17 -22.65 20.06
N GLU A 242 -32.18 -22.69 20.94
CA GLU A 242 -33.58 -22.87 20.55
C GLU A 242 -34.16 -21.63 19.86
N VAL A 243 -33.69 -20.43 20.23
CA VAL A 243 -34.06 -19.18 19.56
C VAL A 243 -33.44 -19.10 18.16
N TYR A 244 -32.11 -19.23 18.04
CA TYR A 244 -31.43 -19.12 16.75
C TYR A 244 -31.71 -20.28 15.80
N ARG A 245 -32.17 -21.43 16.29
CA ARG A 245 -32.58 -22.56 15.43
C ARG A 245 -33.88 -22.30 14.67
N GLN A 246 -34.70 -21.36 15.15
CA GLN A 246 -35.92 -20.94 14.44
C GLN A 246 -35.60 -20.10 13.20
N GLU A 247 -34.41 -19.50 13.14
CA GLU A 247 -33.94 -18.73 11.99
C GLU A 247 -33.52 -19.69 10.85
N PRO A 248 -34.21 -19.67 9.69
CA PRO A 248 -33.94 -20.59 8.58
C PRO A 248 -32.48 -20.52 8.09
N ALA A 249 -31.85 -19.33 8.14
CA ALA A 249 -30.48 -19.14 7.72
C ALA A 249 -29.44 -19.92 8.56
N LEU A 250 -29.78 -20.27 9.80
CA LEU A 250 -28.88 -20.86 10.79
C LEU A 250 -29.18 -22.33 11.11
N GLN A 251 -30.39 -22.79 10.79
CA GLN A 251 -30.92 -24.10 11.17
C GLN A 251 -29.99 -25.27 10.80
N ASP A 252 -29.50 -25.30 9.55
CA ASP A 252 -28.60 -26.35 9.05
C ASP A 252 -27.26 -26.36 9.80
N TYR A 253 -26.71 -25.17 10.05
CA TYR A 253 -25.41 -25.01 10.71
C TYR A 253 -25.49 -25.43 12.18
N ILE A 254 -26.53 -24.98 12.90
CA ILE A 254 -26.77 -25.34 14.29
C ILE A 254 -27.02 -26.85 14.41
N THR A 255 -27.86 -27.42 13.54
CA THR A 255 -28.18 -28.86 13.56
C THR A 255 -26.96 -29.72 13.26
N ALA A 256 -26.12 -29.33 12.28
CA ALA A 256 -24.87 -30.02 11.98
C ALA A 256 -23.87 -29.96 13.14
N HIS A 257 -23.80 -28.81 13.82
CA HIS A 257 -22.92 -28.60 14.97
C HIS A 257 -23.36 -29.43 16.18
N LEU A 258 -24.65 -29.46 16.50
CA LEU A 258 -25.22 -30.28 17.57
C LEU A 258 -24.99 -31.78 17.30
N LYS A 259 -25.20 -32.24 16.06
CA LYS A 259 -24.98 -33.65 15.66
C LYS A 259 -23.50 -34.08 15.74
N LYS A 260 -22.57 -33.16 15.47
CA LYS A 260 -21.12 -33.42 15.54
C LYS A 260 -20.59 -33.45 16.98
N ASN A 261 -21.33 -32.86 17.92
CA ASN A 261 -20.94 -32.70 19.32
C ASN A 261 -21.77 -33.52 20.30
N THR A 262 -22.72 -34.34 19.82
CA THR A 262 -23.29 -35.42 20.64
C THR A 262 -22.15 -36.35 21.07
N PRO A 263 -21.89 -36.54 22.37
CA PRO A 263 -20.83 -37.45 22.80
C PRO A 263 -21.18 -38.86 22.34
N SER A 264 -20.39 -39.41 21.42
CA SER A 264 -20.31 -40.87 21.27
C SER A 264 -19.85 -41.41 22.62
N VAL A 265 -20.69 -42.21 23.25
CA VAL A 265 -20.42 -42.92 24.50
C VAL A 265 -19.04 -43.58 24.41
N LEU A 266 -18.03 -42.96 25.01
CA LEU A 266 -16.74 -43.57 25.27
C LEU A 266 -16.52 -43.49 26.78
N ASN A 267 -16.82 -44.63 27.39
CA ASN A 267 -16.33 -45.17 28.65
C ASN A 267 -16.45 -44.25 29.88
N THR A 268 -17.53 -44.52 30.62
CA THR A 268 -17.47 -44.65 32.08
C THR A 268 -16.21 -45.41 32.45
N ASP A 269 -15.24 -44.76 33.10
CA ASP A 269 -14.29 -45.29 34.08
C ASP A 269 -13.11 -44.30 34.25
N ALA A 270 -13.36 -43.17 34.88
CA ALA A 270 -12.30 -42.35 35.47
C ALA A 270 -12.87 -41.58 36.65
N GLY A 271 -12.26 -41.77 37.82
CA GLY A 271 -12.75 -41.30 39.11
C GLY A 271 -12.96 -39.79 39.22
N ASN A 272 -13.84 -39.44 40.16
CA ASN A 272 -14.13 -38.08 40.60
C ASN A 272 -12.88 -37.44 41.23
N THR A 273 -12.12 -36.69 40.44
CA THR A 273 -11.21 -35.64 40.92
C THR A 273 -11.61 -34.31 40.29
N GLU A 274 -11.46 -33.21 41.05
CA GLU A 274 -11.84 -31.84 40.63
C GLU A 274 -11.21 -31.44 39.27
N ASP A 275 -10.05 -32.00 38.93
CA ASP A 275 -9.37 -31.80 37.65
C ASP A 275 -10.18 -32.27 36.43
N ASN A 276 -11.04 -33.29 36.61
CA ASN A 276 -11.91 -33.82 35.54
C ASN A 276 -13.13 -32.93 35.24
N LYS A 277 -13.50 -32.00 36.12
CA LYS A 277 -14.50 -30.95 35.82
C LYS A 277 -13.92 -29.88 34.90
N ILE A 278 -12.67 -29.48 35.14
CA ILE A 278 -11.99 -28.40 34.39
C ILE A 278 -11.62 -28.86 32.97
N SER A 279 -11.29 -30.14 32.78
CA SER A 279 -11.03 -30.72 31.46
C SER A 279 -12.30 -30.89 30.60
N ARG A 280 -13.46 -31.16 31.22
CA ARG A 280 -14.78 -31.19 30.55
C ARG A 280 -15.24 -29.80 30.08
N ILE A 281 -14.95 -28.74 30.83
CA ILE A 281 -15.26 -27.35 30.43
C ILE A 281 -14.46 -26.93 29.18
N ARG A 282 -13.22 -27.41 29.03
CA ARG A 282 -12.31 -27.00 27.94
C ARG A 282 -12.61 -27.62 26.57
N TYR A 283 -13.39 -28.69 26.50
CA TYR A 283 -13.68 -29.42 25.25
C TYR A 283 -15.11 -29.30 24.75
N ASN A 284 -15.94 -28.50 25.42
CA ASN A 284 -17.27 -28.22 24.90
C ASN A 284 -17.11 -27.26 23.72
N LYS A 285 -17.20 -27.81 22.49
CA LYS A 285 -17.24 -27.05 21.24
C LYS A 285 -18.51 -26.21 21.19
N GLN A 286 -18.67 -25.23 22.08
CA GLN A 286 -19.83 -24.36 22.11
C GLN A 286 -19.69 -23.30 21.00
N LEU A 287 -20.77 -23.01 20.28
CA LEU A 287 -20.80 -21.91 19.32
C LEU A 287 -20.78 -20.58 20.08
N THR A 288 -20.20 -19.58 19.44
CA THR A 288 -20.31 -18.19 19.89
C THR A 288 -21.37 -17.47 19.06
N ASN A 289 -21.95 -16.42 19.64
CA ASN A 289 -22.84 -15.54 18.91
C ASN A 289 -22.19 -14.93 17.66
N LEU A 290 -20.89 -14.57 17.73
CA LEU A 290 -20.12 -14.11 16.57
C LEU A 290 -20.00 -15.17 15.47
N ALA A 291 -19.84 -16.46 15.82
CA ALA A 291 -19.81 -17.53 14.83
C ALA A 291 -21.14 -17.66 14.10
N LEU A 292 -22.27 -17.56 14.81
CA LEU A 292 -23.60 -17.57 14.19
C LEU A 292 -23.81 -16.36 13.28
N PHE A 293 -23.44 -15.16 13.72
CA PHE A 293 -23.59 -13.94 12.92
C PHE A 293 -22.79 -14.03 11.60
N ARG A 294 -21.59 -14.61 11.62
CA ARG A 294 -20.81 -14.86 10.39
C ARG A 294 -21.50 -15.80 9.41
N VAL A 295 -22.13 -16.86 9.93
CA VAL A 295 -22.90 -17.81 9.12
C VAL A 295 -24.15 -17.13 8.55
N TYR A 296 -24.83 -16.34 9.37
CA TYR A 296 -25.99 -15.55 8.97
C TYR A 296 -25.64 -14.58 7.82
N ILE A 297 -24.61 -13.75 7.97
CA ILE A 297 -24.16 -12.82 6.92
C ILE A 297 -23.88 -13.58 5.62
N ARG A 298 -23.19 -14.72 5.71
CA ARG A 298 -22.88 -15.53 4.52
C ARG A 298 -24.14 -16.08 3.86
N HIS A 299 -25.15 -16.46 4.63
CA HIS A 299 -26.43 -16.94 4.12
C HIS A 299 -27.21 -15.80 3.47
N TYR A 300 -27.32 -14.65 4.15
CA TYR A 300 -27.94 -13.43 3.66
C TYR A 300 -27.35 -12.99 2.30
N LEU A 301 -26.03 -12.87 2.21
CA LEU A 301 -25.34 -12.50 0.96
C LEU A 301 -25.52 -13.53 -0.17
N LYS A 302 -25.73 -14.82 0.15
CA LYS A 302 -26.03 -15.84 -0.87
C LYS A 302 -27.44 -15.71 -1.44
N GLN A 303 -28.38 -15.19 -0.65
CA GLN A 303 -29.76 -15.02 -1.06
C GLN A 303 -30.01 -13.67 -1.72
N HIS A 304 -29.32 -12.62 -1.25
CA HIS A 304 -29.52 -11.23 -1.67
C HIS A 304 -29.47 -11.07 -3.21
N PRO A 305 -30.46 -10.39 -3.82
CA PRO A 305 -30.69 -10.39 -5.27
C PRO A 305 -29.52 -9.81 -6.06
N ASP A 306 -28.90 -8.74 -5.55
CA ASP A 306 -27.82 -8.03 -6.25
C ASP A 306 -26.42 -8.59 -6.02
N THR A 307 -26.32 -9.77 -5.41
CA THR A 307 -25.05 -10.43 -5.13
C THR A 307 -24.73 -11.45 -6.22
N ARG A 308 -23.49 -11.46 -6.71
CA ARG A 308 -22.98 -12.43 -7.68
C ARG A 308 -22.66 -13.75 -7.01
N LYS A 309 -23.60 -14.70 -7.14
CA LYS A 309 -23.59 -16.02 -6.47
C LYS A 309 -22.59 -17.00 -7.08
N ASP A 310 -22.15 -16.76 -8.31
CA ASP A 310 -21.11 -17.52 -9.01
C ASP A 310 -19.70 -17.22 -8.50
N LEU A 311 -19.51 -16.12 -7.77
CA LEU A 311 -18.23 -15.68 -7.21
C LEU A 311 -18.10 -15.94 -5.70
N SER A 312 -16.88 -15.82 -5.18
CA SER A 312 -16.59 -16.11 -3.78
C SER A 312 -17.27 -15.12 -2.83
N ILE A 313 -18.00 -15.66 -1.84
CA ILE A 313 -18.45 -14.92 -0.66
C ILE A 313 -17.64 -15.39 0.55
N VAL A 314 -16.92 -14.46 1.18
CA VAL A 314 -16.07 -14.72 2.35
C VAL A 314 -16.49 -13.80 3.48
N VAL A 315 -16.73 -14.39 4.65
CA VAL A 315 -16.98 -13.69 5.91
C VAL A 315 -15.98 -14.24 6.93
N ALA A 316 -14.87 -13.53 7.10
CA ALA A 316 -13.72 -13.96 7.88
C ALA A 316 -13.45 -13.01 9.04
N GLN A 317 -12.91 -13.55 10.12
CA GLN A 317 -12.35 -12.74 11.19
C GLN A 317 -10.90 -12.43 10.83
N SER A 318 -10.50 -11.15 10.95
CA SER A 318 -9.10 -10.73 10.83
C SER A 318 -8.46 -10.61 12.22
N ASP A 319 -7.17 -10.29 12.29
CA ASP A 319 -6.46 -10.12 13.55
C ASP A 319 -7.17 -9.09 14.44
N THR A 320 -7.34 -9.40 15.72
CA THR A 320 -8.06 -8.53 16.67
C THR A 320 -7.35 -7.19 16.80
N SER A 321 -8.11 -6.11 16.76
CA SER A 321 -7.61 -4.74 16.88
C SER A 321 -7.99 -4.12 18.24
N ASP A 322 -7.33 -3.03 18.63
CA ASP A 322 -7.65 -2.27 19.85
C ASP A 322 -9.09 -1.70 19.83
N THR A 323 -9.67 -1.56 18.63
CA THR A 323 -11.03 -1.07 18.39
C THR A 323 -12.07 -2.18 18.30
N GLY A 324 -11.72 -3.46 18.44
CA GLY A 324 -12.66 -4.58 18.34
C GLY A 324 -12.19 -5.72 17.44
N ILE A 325 -13.07 -6.68 17.19
CA ILE A 325 -12.85 -7.81 16.27
C ILE A 325 -13.27 -7.40 14.86
N PRO A 326 -12.32 -7.19 13.92
CA PRO A 326 -12.66 -6.89 12.54
C PRO A 326 -13.23 -8.12 11.83
N LEU A 327 -14.44 -7.97 11.29
CA LEU A 327 -15.04 -8.92 10.39
C LEU A 327 -14.85 -8.47 8.94
N GLU A 328 -14.00 -9.19 8.22
CA GLU A 328 -13.77 -9.02 6.78
C GLU A 328 -14.92 -9.65 5.98
N ILE A 329 -15.67 -8.79 5.29
CA ILE A 329 -16.79 -9.20 4.45
C ILE A 329 -16.41 -8.93 2.98
N HIS A 330 -16.23 -10.00 2.23
CA HIS A 330 -15.91 -9.98 0.80
C HIS A 330 -17.00 -10.65 -0.01
N PHE A 331 -17.53 -9.93 -0.99
CA PHE A 331 -18.50 -10.46 -1.96
C PHE A 331 -18.43 -9.62 -3.24
N PHE A 332 -19.21 -10.02 -4.24
CA PHE A 332 -19.31 -9.30 -5.51
C PHE A 332 -20.76 -8.90 -5.73
N LEU A 333 -20.99 -7.65 -6.14
CA LEU A 333 -22.30 -7.15 -6.57
C LEU A 333 -22.48 -7.31 -8.08
N THR A 334 -23.71 -7.46 -8.54
CA THR A 334 -24.10 -7.45 -9.97
C THR A 334 -23.98 -6.06 -10.58
N ALA A 335 -24.16 -5.01 -9.78
CA ALA A 335 -24.00 -3.62 -10.20
C ALA A 335 -22.52 -3.29 -10.47
N SER A 336 -22.23 -2.93 -11.72
CA SER A 336 -20.91 -2.44 -12.16
C SER A 336 -20.84 -0.91 -12.19
N GLU A 337 -21.98 -0.23 -12.35
CA GLU A 337 -22.09 1.23 -12.28
C GLU A 337 -21.84 1.73 -10.85
N TRP A 338 -21.08 2.83 -10.72
CA TRP A 338 -20.61 3.33 -9.42
C TRP A 338 -21.73 3.71 -8.47
N ASP A 339 -22.71 4.47 -8.94
CA ASP A 339 -23.79 4.99 -8.08
C ASP A 339 -24.67 3.86 -7.55
N MET A 340 -25.07 2.93 -8.42
CA MET A 340 -25.81 1.73 -8.01
C MET A 340 -24.98 0.85 -7.07
N PHE A 341 -23.68 0.66 -7.35
CA PHE A 341 -22.78 -0.12 -6.51
C PHE A 341 -22.62 0.46 -5.10
N GLU A 342 -22.48 1.78 -4.97
CA GLU A 342 -22.40 2.47 -3.67
C GLU A 342 -23.72 2.40 -2.89
N ASN A 343 -24.86 2.54 -3.56
CA ASN A 343 -26.17 2.43 -2.91
C ASN A 343 -26.43 1.00 -2.38
N ILE A 344 -26.24 -0.01 -3.22
CA ILE A 344 -26.52 -1.42 -2.84
C ILE A 344 -25.57 -1.87 -1.72
N GLN A 345 -24.27 -1.51 -1.78
CA GLN A 345 -23.37 -1.86 -0.69
C GLN A 345 -23.73 -1.14 0.62
N ALA A 346 -24.22 0.10 0.56
CA ALA A 346 -24.62 0.84 1.75
C ALA A 346 -25.83 0.17 2.40
N GLU A 347 -26.87 -0.12 1.61
CA GLU A 347 -28.09 -0.82 2.06
C GLU A 347 -27.77 -2.16 2.74
N ILE A 348 -26.90 -2.99 2.12
CA ILE A 348 -26.46 -4.25 2.71
C ILE A 348 -25.81 -4.03 4.07
N PHE A 349 -24.89 -3.06 4.19
CA PHE A 349 -24.17 -2.83 5.44
C PHE A 349 -25.05 -2.19 6.52
N GLU A 350 -25.96 -1.29 6.16
CA GLU A 350 -26.97 -0.72 7.07
C GLU A 350 -27.87 -1.80 7.64
N TYR A 351 -28.31 -2.75 6.80
CA TYR A 351 -29.07 -3.92 7.24
C TYR A 351 -28.24 -4.80 8.19
N LEU A 352 -27.01 -5.16 7.82
CA LEU A 352 -26.14 -5.98 8.68
C LEU A 352 -25.85 -5.31 10.03
N ILE A 353 -25.67 -3.99 10.05
CA ILE A 353 -25.51 -3.21 11.27
C ILE A 353 -26.79 -3.30 12.13
N SER A 354 -27.96 -3.19 11.51
CA SER A 354 -29.24 -3.23 12.22
C SER A 354 -29.57 -4.61 12.80
N VAL A 355 -29.10 -5.69 12.17
CA VAL A 355 -29.35 -7.08 12.62
C VAL A 355 -28.36 -7.55 13.70
N ALA A 356 -27.14 -7.00 13.75
CA ALA A 356 -26.13 -7.47 14.71
C ALA A 356 -26.59 -7.46 16.20
N PRO A 357 -27.36 -6.47 16.69
CA PRO A 357 -27.91 -6.49 18.05
C PRO A 357 -28.81 -7.70 18.36
N GLU A 358 -29.50 -8.27 17.36
CA GLU A 358 -30.32 -9.48 17.54
C GLU A 358 -29.47 -10.71 17.89
N PHE A 359 -28.19 -10.70 17.50
CA PHE A 359 -27.20 -11.71 17.90
C PHE A 359 -26.51 -11.37 19.24
N GLY A 360 -26.97 -10.33 19.94
CA GLY A 360 -26.31 -9.81 21.13
C GLY A 360 -24.92 -9.24 20.85
N LEU A 361 -24.63 -8.88 19.59
CA LEU A 361 -23.38 -8.26 19.19
C LEU A 361 -23.55 -6.74 19.19
N THR A 362 -22.56 -6.05 19.72
CA THR A 362 -22.50 -4.59 19.66
C THR A 362 -21.35 -4.17 18.76
N PHE A 363 -21.51 -3.00 18.16
CA PHE A 363 -20.38 -2.33 17.54
C PHE A 363 -19.56 -1.70 18.65
N PRO A 364 -18.23 -1.63 18.49
CA PRO A 364 -17.44 -0.74 19.29
C PRO A 364 -18.08 0.63 19.11
N GLU A 365 -18.62 1.19 20.18
CA GLU A 365 -18.80 2.63 20.22
C GLU A 365 -17.45 3.21 19.77
N ASN A 366 -17.46 4.32 19.03
CA ASN A 366 -16.31 5.19 19.11
C ASN A 366 -16.13 5.39 20.61
N ARG A 367 -15.20 4.65 21.22
CA ARG A 367 -14.65 5.01 22.50
C ARG A 367 -13.82 6.25 22.17
N GLU A 368 -14.50 7.36 21.82
CA GLU A 368 -14.27 8.59 22.55
C GLU A 368 -14.36 8.16 24.00
N TRP A 369 -13.23 8.19 24.68
CA TRP A 369 -13.06 7.36 25.83
C TRP A 369 -13.87 7.97 26.96
N ASP A 370 -15.11 7.50 27.09
CA ASP A 370 -16.02 7.92 28.14
C ASP A 370 -15.48 7.30 29.44
N PHE A 371 -14.58 8.06 30.07
CA PHE A 371 -13.77 7.64 31.23
C PHE A 371 -14.60 7.45 32.51
N ILE A 372 -15.92 7.46 32.38
CA ILE A 372 -16.89 7.17 33.45
C ILE A 372 -17.05 5.65 33.63
N SER A 373 -16.63 4.81 32.67
CA SER A 373 -16.78 3.35 32.75
C SER A 373 -15.58 2.58 33.33
N LEU A 374 -14.55 3.26 33.86
CA LEU A 374 -13.60 2.59 34.76
C LEU A 374 -14.38 2.16 36.01
N SER A 375 -14.61 0.85 36.08
CA SER A 375 -15.26 0.16 37.17
C SER A 375 -14.58 0.49 38.50
N GLY A 376 -15.32 1.20 39.37
CA GLY A 376 -14.88 1.55 40.71
C GLY A 376 -14.28 2.95 40.79
N THR A 377 -14.96 3.83 41.51
CA THR A 377 -14.44 5.05 42.15
C THR A 377 -13.42 5.86 41.32
N PRO A 378 -13.83 6.93 40.61
CA PRO A 378 -12.99 7.75 39.71
C PRO A 378 -11.79 8.47 40.36
N TRP A 379 -11.44 8.18 41.62
CA TRP A 379 -10.26 8.70 42.32
C TRP A 379 -9.12 7.67 42.48
N GLU A 380 -9.29 6.42 42.02
CA GLU A 380 -8.22 5.38 41.98
C GLU A 380 -7.39 5.39 40.69
N ILE A 381 -7.49 6.47 39.92
CA ILE A 381 -6.93 6.64 38.58
C ILE A 381 -5.46 6.20 38.44
N PRO A 382 -4.50 6.58 39.32
CA PRO A 382 -3.10 6.19 39.12
C PRO A 382 -2.86 4.67 39.12
N GLY A 383 -3.67 3.91 39.88
CA GLY A 383 -3.60 2.45 39.91
C GLY A 383 -4.25 1.81 38.68
N GLN A 384 -5.38 2.37 38.22
CA GLN A 384 -6.07 1.94 37.00
C GLN A 384 -5.22 2.18 35.75
N ILE A 385 -4.58 3.35 35.64
CA ILE A 385 -3.66 3.66 34.52
C ILE A 385 -2.52 2.65 34.48
N ARG A 386 -1.92 2.30 35.63
CA ARG A 386 -0.82 1.32 35.66
C ARG A 386 -1.24 -0.04 35.13
N SER A 387 -2.37 -0.55 35.61
CA SER A 387 -2.93 -1.83 35.17
C SER A 387 -3.21 -1.82 33.66
N GLU A 388 -3.75 -0.71 33.16
CA GLU A 388 -4.06 -0.53 31.75
C GLU A 388 -2.79 -0.44 30.88
N VAL A 389 -1.77 0.31 31.31
CA VAL A 389 -0.47 0.38 30.63
C VAL A 389 0.15 -1.02 30.53
N ILE A 390 0.21 -1.76 31.65
CA ILE A 390 0.76 -3.12 31.66
C ILE A 390 -0.04 -4.04 30.73
N ARG A 391 -1.37 -3.95 30.77
CA ARG A 391 -2.26 -4.74 29.91
C ARG A 391 -1.98 -4.46 28.43
N ARG A 392 -1.96 -3.19 28.01
CA ARG A 392 -1.73 -2.80 26.61
C ARG A 392 -0.34 -3.16 26.10
N CYS A 393 0.68 -2.95 26.93
CA CYS A 393 2.05 -3.33 26.61
C CYS A 393 2.16 -4.86 26.37
N ARG A 394 1.56 -5.68 27.24
CA ARG A 394 1.56 -7.14 27.11
C ARG A 394 0.75 -7.64 25.92
N SER A 395 -0.40 -7.04 25.64
CA SER A 395 -1.19 -7.38 24.45
C SER A 395 -0.40 -7.14 23.16
N HIS A 396 0.36 -6.04 23.08
CA HIS A 396 1.21 -5.74 21.93
C HIS A 396 2.43 -6.68 21.81
N GLU A 397 3.03 -7.08 22.92
CA GLU A 397 4.09 -8.09 22.95
C GLU A 397 3.59 -9.42 22.35
N GLN A 398 2.39 -9.85 22.74
CA GLN A 398 1.76 -11.07 22.21
C GLN A 398 1.44 -10.97 20.71
N LEU A 399 1.04 -9.79 20.23
CA LEU A 399 0.68 -9.57 18.82
C LEU A 399 1.92 -9.51 17.90
N THR A 400 3.00 -8.88 18.35
CA THR A 400 4.16 -8.59 17.48
C THR A 400 5.31 -9.57 17.64
N GLY A 401 5.40 -10.26 18.78
CA GLY A 401 6.53 -11.13 19.14
C GLY A 401 7.88 -10.42 19.21
N LYS A 402 7.91 -9.09 19.10
CA LYS A 402 9.11 -8.26 19.04
C LYS A 402 9.16 -7.37 20.27
N HIS A 403 10.06 -7.66 21.17
CA HIS A 403 10.41 -6.79 22.30
C HIS A 403 11.93 -6.65 22.37
N ILE A 404 12.37 -5.59 23.03
CA ILE A 404 13.77 -5.40 23.39
C ILE A 404 13.86 -5.12 24.88
N ASN A 405 14.98 -5.50 25.49
CA ASN A 405 15.29 -5.09 26.86
C ASN A 405 16.14 -3.81 26.85
N SER A 406 16.06 -3.00 27.90
CA SER A 406 16.84 -1.76 28.03
C SER A 406 18.34 -1.95 27.81
N THR A 407 18.90 -3.10 28.24
CA THR A 407 20.32 -3.45 28.07
C THR A 407 20.73 -3.66 26.60
N GLN A 408 19.79 -4.00 25.71
CA GLN A 408 20.04 -4.15 24.27
C GLN A 408 20.06 -2.80 23.55
N LEU A 409 19.30 -1.82 24.07
CA LEU A 409 19.26 -0.44 23.56
C LEU A 409 20.56 0.31 23.82
N GLN A 410 21.20 0.10 24.97
CA GLN A 410 22.49 0.74 25.31
C GLN A 410 23.66 0.33 24.39
N ASN A 411 23.53 -0.79 23.66
CA ASN A 411 24.60 -1.36 22.84
C ASN A 411 24.35 -1.24 21.32
N THR A 412 23.40 -0.41 20.89
CA THR A 412 23.11 -0.21 19.46
C THR A 412 23.18 1.27 19.04
N ASP A 413 24.20 1.61 18.23
CA ASP A 413 24.40 2.94 17.59
C ASP A 413 23.21 3.42 16.70
N ASN A 414 22.21 2.56 16.48
CA ASN A 414 21.10 2.81 15.56
C ASN A 414 19.90 3.52 16.20
N TYR A 415 19.78 3.55 17.52
CA TYR A 415 18.67 4.23 18.18
C TYR A 415 19.10 5.64 18.61
N LYS A 416 18.37 6.65 18.15
CA LYS A 416 18.55 8.09 18.50
C LYS A 416 18.13 8.39 19.95
N ILE A 417 18.37 7.45 20.85
CA ILE A 417 17.80 7.33 22.19
C ILE A 417 18.90 6.81 23.11
N ASP A 418 18.97 7.32 24.34
CA ASP A 418 19.84 6.81 25.40
C ASP A 418 18.99 6.34 26.60
N ILE A 419 19.52 5.40 27.38
CA ILE A 419 18.92 4.93 28.62
C ILE A 419 19.88 5.23 29.76
N CYS A 420 19.51 6.20 30.60
CA CYS A 420 20.34 6.57 31.74
C CYS A 420 20.24 5.48 32.81
N ALA A 421 21.34 4.74 32.99
CA ALA A 421 21.42 3.55 33.84
C ALA A 421 21.13 3.78 35.35
N GLY A 422 21.09 5.05 35.80
CA GLY A 422 20.83 5.40 37.20
C GLY A 422 19.34 5.53 37.57
N GLU A 423 18.47 5.86 36.62
CA GLU A 423 17.03 6.10 36.89
C GLU A 423 16.07 5.32 35.97
N ALA A 424 16.62 4.47 35.08
CA ALA A 424 15.87 3.75 34.05
C ALA A 424 14.98 4.68 33.21
N GLU A 425 15.49 5.85 32.83
CA GLU A 425 14.79 6.81 31.97
C GLU A 425 15.26 6.72 30.53
N LEU A 426 14.32 6.84 29.60
CA LEU A 426 14.58 6.97 28.18
C LEU A 426 14.75 8.45 27.82
N VAL A 427 15.91 8.80 27.26
CA VAL A 427 16.26 10.16 26.85
C VAL A 427 16.37 10.23 25.33
N VAL A 428 15.61 11.13 24.70
CA VAL A 428 15.66 11.31 23.24
C VAL A 428 16.81 12.22 22.85
N LEU A 429 17.87 11.65 22.26
CA LEU A 429 19.10 12.36 21.90
C LEU A 429 19.04 13.10 20.56
N LYS A 430 18.13 12.73 19.65
CA LYS A 430 17.87 13.43 18.38
C LYS A 430 16.41 13.23 18.01
N SER A 431 15.78 14.19 17.33
CA SER A 431 14.40 14.04 16.87
C SER A 431 14.27 12.96 15.78
N PHE A 432 13.19 12.17 15.82
CA PHE A 432 12.84 11.19 14.79
C PHE A 432 11.35 10.84 14.81
N VAL A 433 10.90 10.18 13.75
CA VAL A 433 9.59 9.53 13.66
C VAL A 433 9.79 8.03 13.67
N ARG A 434 9.06 7.32 14.52
CA ARG A 434 9.04 5.86 14.53
C ARG A 434 8.25 5.36 13.32
N THR A 435 8.85 4.57 12.44
CA THR A 435 8.09 3.87 11.37
C THR A 435 7.38 2.63 11.90
N GLU A 436 7.99 1.97 12.89
CA GLU A 436 7.50 0.76 13.55
C GLU A 436 7.32 1.00 15.05
N PRO A 437 6.42 0.27 15.73
CA PRO A 437 6.28 0.37 17.17
C PRO A 437 7.57 -0.08 17.89
N LEU A 438 7.76 0.38 19.12
CA LEU A 438 8.87 0.03 20.00
C LEU A 438 8.31 -0.41 21.34
N PHE A 439 8.70 -1.60 21.80
CA PHE A 439 8.35 -2.07 23.13
C PHE A 439 9.60 -2.45 23.91
N ILE A 440 9.78 -1.80 25.06
CA ILE A 440 10.89 -2.02 26.00
C ILE A 440 10.32 -2.76 27.21
N ALA A 441 10.54 -4.06 27.27
CA ALA A 441 9.78 -4.98 28.12
C ALA A 441 10.01 -4.73 29.61
N ASP A 442 11.27 -4.59 30.03
CA ASP A 442 11.67 -4.38 31.41
C ASP A 442 11.27 -3.00 31.96
N MET A 443 11.09 -2.02 31.07
CA MET A 443 10.56 -0.69 31.41
C MET A 443 9.03 -0.61 31.33
N HIS A 444 8.34 -1.63 30.80
CA HIS A 444 6.93 -1.55 30.42
C HIS A 444 6.62 -0.28 29.59
N LEU A 445 7.52 0.06 28.66
CA LEU A 445 7.45 1.26 27.85
C LEU A 445 7.11 0.91 26.41
N TYR A 446 5.99 1.44 25.91
CA TYR A 446 5.53 1.26 24.55
C TYR A 446 5.46 2.59 23.80
N ILE A 447 5.92 2.60 22.55
CA ILE A 447 5.86 3.74 21.64
C ILE A 447 5.29 3.26 20.30
N GLY A 448 4.14 3.80 19.90
CA GLY A 448 3.42 3.40 18.69
C GLY A 448 4.09 3.82 17.38
N LYS A 449 3.52 3.33 16.28
CA LYS A 449 3.99 3.66 14.92
C LYS A 449 3.63 5.10 14.55
N ASN A 450 4.44 5.67 13.67
CA ASN A 450 4.35 7.05 13.18
C ASN A 450 4.33 8.11 14.29
N THR A 451 4.78 7.75 15.50
CA THR A 451 4.93 8.69 16.61
C THR A 451 6.25 9.42 16.50
N LYS A 452 6.17 10.75 16.56
CA LYS A 452 7.31 11.67 16.52
C LYS A 452 7.80 11.90 17.94
N LEU A 453 9.10 11.67 18.14
CA LEU A 453 9.81 11.97 19.38
C LEU A 453 10.84 13.05 19.08
N GLU A 454 10.81 14.15 19.80
CA GLU A 454 11.72 15.27 19.59
C GLU A 454 12.83 15.30 20.65
N PHE A 455 13.92 15.98 20.29
CA PHE A 455 15.12 16.11 21.12
C PHE A 455 14.81 16.55 22.56
N GLY A 456 15.41 15.87 23.53
CA GLY A 456 15.32 16.19 24.96
C GLY A 456 14.06 15.69 25.66
N ALA A 457 13.14 14.99 24.96
CA ALA A 457 12.05 14.32 25.65
C ALA A 457 12.57 13.24 26.61
N LEU A 458 12.04 13.25 27.83
CA LEU A 458 12.39 12.36 28.94
C LEU A 458 11.18 11.47 29.26
N ILE A 459 11.33 10.17 29.09
CA ILE A 459 10.23 9.20 29.24
C ILE A 459 10.63 8.13 30.26
N ARG A 460 9.89 8.04 31.37
CA ARG A 460 10.10 7.04 32.42
C ARG A 460 9.39 5.71 32.12
N PRO A 461 9.74 4.63 32.84
CA PRO A 461 9.03 3.34 32.79
C PRO A 461 7.54 3.48 33.07
N TYR A 462 6.76 2.46 32.72
CA TYR A 462 5.29 2.43 32.83
C TYR A 462 4.60 3.54 32.03
N THR A 463 5.09 3.76 30.81
CA THR A 463 4.56 4.73 29.88
C THR A 463 4.09 4.04 28.60
N TYR A 464 2.84 4.28 28.21
CA TYR A 464 2.28 3.87 26.93
C TYR A 464 2.06 5.11 26.07
N ILE A 465 2.63 5.13 24.87
CA ILE A 465 2.43 6.18 23.87
C ILE A 465 1.89 5.53 22.60
N GLY A 466 0.69 5.94 22.18
CA GLY A 466 -0.03 5.42 21.04
C GLY A 466 0.60 5.79 19.70
N ASN A 467 -0.16 5.56 18.64
CA ASN A 467 0.25 5.82 17.27
C ASN A 467 0.06 7.28 16.88
N TYR A 468 0.84 7.76 15.91
CA TYR A 468 0.71 9.11 15.35
C TYR A 468 0.77 10.24 16.39
N CYS A 469 1.45 10.02 17.52
CA CYS A 469 1.59 11.03 18.56
C CYS A 469 2.76 11.98 18.26
N GLU A 470 2.75 13.16 18.87
CA GLU A 470 3.89 14.07 18.89
C GLU A 470 4.33 14.31 20.32
N ILE A 471 5.55 13.85 20.68
CA ILE A 471 6.18 14.17 21.96
C ILE A 471 7.30 15.17 21.67
N ARG A 472 7.03 16.43 22.01
CA ARG A 472 7.86 17.58 21.61
C ARG A 472 9.05 17.79 22.55
N GLN A 473 9.90 18.75 22.19
CA GLN A 473 11.20 18.96 22.83
C GLN A 473 11.08 19.16 24.34
N GLY A 474 11.87 18.43 25.12
CA GLY A 474 11.93 18.60 26.58
C GLY A 474 10.70 18.13 27.35
N ALA A 475 9.73 17.46 26.72
CA ALA A 475 8.59 16.88 27.43
C ALA A 475 9.06 15.88 28.49
N TYR A 476 8.41 15.85 29.66
CA TYR A 476 8.79 15.00 30.78
C TYR A 476 7.61 14.12 31.22
N LEU A 477 7.66 12.84 30.87
CA LEU A 477 6.62 11.85 31.14
C LEU A 477 7.09 10.94 32.28
N ARG A 478 6.39 10.95 33.42
CA ARG A 478 6.82 10.21 34.62
C ARG A 478 5.69 9.53 35.40
N GLY A 479 6.01 8.41 36.02
CA GLY A 479 5.03 7.60 36.74
C GLY A 479 4.22 6.74 35.77
N ASN A 480 2.92 6.54 36.02
CA ASN A 480 2.08 5.72 35.15
C ASN A 480 1.44 6.60 34.07
N ILE A 481 1.94 6.55 32.85
CA ILE A 481 1.50 7.43 31.76
C ILE A 481 0.81 6.63 30.67
N LEU A 482 -0.34 7.13 30.24
CA LEU A 482 -1.02 6.63 29.05
C LEU A 482 -1.29 7.83 28.13
N VAL A 483 -0.72 7.79 26.94
CA VAL A 483 -0.99 8.74 25.87
C VAL A 483 -1.54 7.92 24.71
N GLY A 484 -2.82 8.05 24.41
CA GLY A 484 -3.45 7.34 23.31
C GLY A 484 -3.18 8.01 21.96
N ASP A 485 -3.79 7.47 20.90
CA ASP A 485 -3.43 7.81 19.53
C ASP A 485 -3.67 9.28 19.19
N ARG A 486 -2.82 9.82 18.31
CA ARG A 486 -2.89 11.20 17.78
C ARG A 486 -2.80 12.30 18.83
N CYS A 487 -2.32 12.01 20.05
CA CYS A 487 -2.14 13.04 21.06
C CYS A 487 -0.85 13.84 20.82
N VAL A 488 -0.87 15.10 21.27
CA VAL A 488 0.28 16.00 21.22
C VAL A 488 0.69 16.36 22.65
N VAL A 489 1.93 16.01 23.01
CA VAL A 489 2.59 16.46 24.24
C VAL A 489 3.58 17.54 23.88
N GLY A 490 3.27 18.77 24.30
CA GLY A 490 3.98 19.98 23.96
C GLY A 490 5.38 20.09 24.53
N HIS A 491 6.10 21.12 24.07
CA HIS A 491 7.45 21.39 24.55
C HIS A 491 7.44 21.59 26.07
N THR A 492 8.42 21.01 26.77
CA THR A 492 8.58 21.15 28.23
C THR A 492 7.35 20.80 29.07
N THR A 493 6.37 20.10 28.50
CA THR A 493 5.17 19.67 29.22
C THR A 493 5.51 18.54 30.17
N GLU A 494 5.17 18.69 31.43
CA GLU A 494 5.31 17.64 32.44
C GLU A 494 3.98 16.90 32.59
N ILE A 495 4.01 15.59 32.33
CA ILE A 495 2.89 14.70 32.58
C ILE A 495 3.29 13.70 33.66
N LYS A 496 2.45 13.60 34.69
CA LYS A 496 2.67 12.71 35.81
C LYS A 496 1.42 11.89 36.12
N ASN A 497 1.53 10.56 36.18
CA ASN A 497 0.44 9.65 36.55
C ASN A 497 -0.90 9.94 35.83
N SER A 498 -0.86 10.24 34.53
CA SER A 498 -2.02 10.78 33.83
C SER A 498 -2.30 10.04 32.53
N ALA A 499 -3.56 10.09 32.10
CA ALA A 499 -4.05 9.52 30.85
C ALA A 499 -4.54 10.62 29.91
N LEU A 500 -3.96 10.69 28.71
CA LEU A 500 -4.42 11.46 27.56
C LEU A 500 -4.94 10.45 26.55
N ILE A 501 -6.06 10.78 25.93
CA ILE A 501 -6.97 9.74 25.50
C ILE A 501 -6.91 9.49 24.00
N TYR A 502 -7.38 10.45 23.21
CA TYR A 502 -7.33 10.36 21.77
C TYR A 502 -7.41 11.77 21.22
N HIS A 503 -6.46 12.12 20.36
CA HIS A 503 -6.44 13.45 19.77
C HIS A 503 -6.47 14.58 20.83
N THR A 504 -5.86 14.33 21.99
CA THR A 504 -5.72 15.32 23.06
C THR A 504 -4.47 16.16 22.79
N GLU A 505 -4.62 17.48 22.81
CA GLU A 505 -3.56 18.42 22.50
C GLU A 505 -3.14 19.19 23.75
N ALA A 506 -2.00 18.81 24.33
CA ALA A 506 -1.27 19.62 25.28
C ALA A 506 -0.09 20.30 24.56
N GLY A 507 -0.36 20.94 23.42
CA GLY A 507 0.64 21.27 22.39
C GLY A 507 1.76 22.24 22.77
N HIS A 508 1.58 22.97 23.88
CA HIS A 508 2.54 23.90 24.48
C HIS A 508 2.89 23.46 25.91
N PHE A 509 3.76 24.20 26.60
CA PHE A 509 4.10 23.97 28.01
C PHE A 509 2.85 23.83 28.89
N ASN A 510 2.72 22.70 29.59
CA ASN A 510 1.64 22.40 30.53
C ASN A 510 2.17 21.60 31.74
N TYR A 511 1.47 21.65 32.86
CA TYR A 511 1.66 20.70 33.97
C TYR A 511 0.39 19.86 34.15
N ILE A 512 0.52 18.55 34.00
CA ILE A 512 -0.60 17.59 34.05
C ILE A 512 -0.28 16.53 35.12
N GLY A 513 -0.86 16.66 36.31
CA GLY A 513 -0.62 15.73 37.43
C GLY A 513 -1.85 14.90 37.79
N ASP A 514 -1.70 13.58 37.89
CA ASP A 514 -2.72 12.64 38.38
C ASP A 514 -4.13 12.89 37.76
N THR A 515 -4.17 13.03 36.44
CA THR A 515 -5.31 13.55 35.67
C THR A 515 -5.72 12.60 34.55
N VAL A 516 -7.00 12.61 34.20
CA VAL A 516 -7.50 12.00 32.98
C VAL A 516 -8.10 13.07 32.09
N ILE A 517 -7.69 13.05 30.83
CA ILE A 517 -8.12 14.01 29.83
C ILE A 517 -8.73 13.26 28.67
N GLY A 518 -10.02 13.47 28.43
CA GLY A 518 -10.79 12.88 27.34
C GLY A 518 -10.30 13.22 25.94
N SER A 519 -11.05 12.74 24.98
CA SER A 519 -10.79 12.81 23.55
C SER A 519 -11.02 14.22 23.00
N TYR A 520 -10.27 14.62 21.98
CA TYR A 520 -10.44 15.92 21.31
C TYR A 520 -10.41 17.13 22.28
N VAL A 521 -9.62 17.00 23.36
CA VAL A 521 -9.41 18.09 24.32
C VAL A 521 -8.18 18.89 23.90
N ASN A 522 -8.27 20.21 23.92
CA ASN A 522 -7.11 21.08 23.74
C ASN A 522 -6.82 21.89 25.01
N LEU A 523 -5.57 21.82 25.45
CA LEU A 523 -5.06 22.55 26.60
C LEU A 523 -4.25 23.75 26.14
N GLY A 524 -4.77 24.94 26.42
CA GLY A 524 -4.09 26.20 26.13
C GLY A 524 -2.74 26.29 26.81
N ALA A 525 -1.82 27.07 26.21
CA ALA A 525 -0.45 27.19 26.69
C ALA A 525 -0.39 27.66 28.15
N GLY A 526 0.39 26.96 28.97
CA GLY A 526 0.52 27.24 30.39
C GLY A 526 -0.64 26.75 31.25
N THR A 527 -1.48 25.82 30.76
CA THR A 527 -2.50 25.20 31.61
C THR A 527 -1.83 24.37 32.71
N VAL A 528 -2.20 24.64 33.95
CA VAL A 528 -1.68 23.94 35.13
C VAL A 528 -2.80 23.15 35.78
N ILE A 529 -2.69 21.84 35.76
CA ILE A 529 -3.61 20.92 36.43
C ILE A 529 -2.94 20.44 37.71
N SER A 530 -3.21 21.14 38.80
CA SER A 530 -2.61 20.85 40.10
C SER A 530 -3.23 19.58 40.69
N ASN A 531 -2.42 18.74 41.34
CA ASN A 531 -2.83 17.44 41.88
C ASN A 531 -2.77 17.37 43.41
N LEU A 532 -2.29 18.40 44.10
CA LEU A 532 -2.01 18.32 45.53
C LEU A 532 -2.59 19.49 46.31
N ASN A 533 -3.22 19.18 47.45
CA ASN A 533 -3.68 20.19 48.39
C ASN A 533 -2.54 20.86 49.16
N PHE A 534 -2.78 22.11 49.57
CA PHE A 534 -1.93 22.73 50.57
C PHE A 534 -1.88 21.90 51.85
N ARG A 535 -0.69 21.84 52.43
CA ARG A 535 -0.41 21.12 53.67
C ARG A 535 -0.06 22.08 54.77
N THR A 536 -0.54 21.81 55.98
CA THR A 536 -0.14 22.56 57.18
C THR A 536 1.34 22.31 57.49
N LEU A 537 1.94 23.18 58.31
CA LEU A 537 3.34 23.01 58.73
C LEU A 537 3.57 21.66 59.42
N GLU A 538 2.65 21.24 60.28
CA GLU A 538 2.73 19.96 60.98
C GLU A 538 2.63 18.76 60.03
N GLN A 539 1.72 18.81 59.04
CA GLN A 539 1.64 17.78 58.00
C GLN A 539 2.94 17.71 57.18
N LYS A 540 3.56 18.86 56.86
CA LYS A 540 4.85 18.91 56.16
C LYS A 540 5.96 18.26 56.99
N LYS A 541 6.06 18.59 58.28
CA LYS A 541 7.06 18.00 59.21
C LYS A 541 6.90 16.49 59.33
N ARG A 542 5.67 15.97 59.32
CA ARG A 542 5.36 14.53 59.41
C ARG A 542 5.39 13.80 58.07
N GLY A 543 5.59 14.51 56.96
CA GLY A 543 5.53 13.91 55.62
C GLY A 543 4.13 13.42 55.20
N GLU A 544 3.08 13.88 55.87
CA GLU A 544 1.70 13.45 55.63
C GLU A 544 1.12 14.11 54.36
N PHE A 545 0.26 13.38 53.66
CA PHE A 545 -0.50 13.86 52.51
C PHE A 545 -1.98 13.53 52.73
N PRO A 546 -2.79 14.48 53.21
CA PRO A 546 -4.19 14.21 53.51
C PRO A 546 -5.01 13.96 52.23
N PRO A 547 -5.95 13.00 52.25
CA PRO A 547 -6.85 12.74 51.12
C PRO A 547 -7.75 13.94 50.85
N MET A 548 -8.08 14.17 49.58
CA MET A 548 -8.99 15.24 49.18
C MET A 548 -10.43 14.76 49.09
N THR A 549 -11.38 15.63 49.45
CA THR A 549 -12.80 15.38 49.22
C THR A 549 -13.21 15.90 47.85
N ILE A 550 -13.88 15.08 47.05
CA ILE A 550 -14.35 15.40 45.69
C ILE A 550 -15.88 15.34 45.69
N GLN A 551 -16.52 16.29 45.03
CA GLN A 551 -17.99 16.29 44.86
C GLN A 551 -18.34 15.68 43.51
N ASP A 552 -19.23 14.69 43.50
CA ASP A 552 -19.76 14.10 42.26
C ASP A 552 -20.82 15.01 41.60
N LYS A 553 -21.40 14.51 40.49
CA LYS A 553 -22.46 15.20 39.73
C LYS A 553 -23.72 15.48 40.54
N ASP A 554 -23.97 14.67 41.57
CA ASP A 554 -25.16 14.73 42.43
C ASP A 554 -24.88 15.55 43.71
N GLY A 555 -23.67 16.12 43.82
CA GLY A 555 -23.23 16.94 44.96
C GLY A 555 -22.75 16.12 46.16
N ASN A 556 -22.68 14.79 46.05
CA ASN A 556 -22.22 13.94 47.14
C ASN A 556 -20.71 14.05 47.29
N ALA A 557 -20.26 14.16 48.54
CA ALA A 557 -18.86 14.27 48.89
C ALA A 557 -18.21 12.89 49.05
N HIS A 558 -17.22 12.59 48.22
CA HIS A 558 -16.45 11.35 48.25
C HIS A 558 -15.04 11.61 48.74
N LYS A 559 -14.52 10.71 49.59
CA LYS A 559 -13.13 10.76 50.05
C LYS A 559 -12.23 10.17 48.97
N GLY A 560 -11.53 11.03 48.25
CA GLY A 560 -10.58 10.67 47.20
C GLY A 560 -9.19 10.34 47.74
N THR A 561 -8.22 10.33 46.83
CA THR A 561 -6.80 10.11 47.14
C THR A 561 -6.11 11.40 47.59
N ALA A 562 -4.89 11.26 48.10
CA ALA A 562 -4.08 12.41 48.51
C ALA A 562 -3.56 13.26 47.33
N LYS A 563 -3.48 12.65 46.13
CA LYS A 563 -3.06 13.31 44.89
C LYS A 563 -4.02 12.96 43.78
N PHE A 564 -4.68 13.97 43.23
CA PHE A 564 -5.64 13.85 42.15
C PHE A 564 -5.81 15.21 41.49
N GLY A 565 -5.55 15.27 40.19
CA GLY A 565 -5.61 16.50 39.40
C GLY A 565 -7.02 16.80 38.95
N SER A 566 -7.39 16.35 37.76
CA SER A 566 -8.72 16.57 37.23
C SER A 566 -9.24 15.41 36.40
N LEU A 567 -10.56 15.36 36.24
CA LEU A 567 -11.21 14.60 35.19
C LEU A 567 -11.72 15.61 34.16
N ILE A 568 -11.24 15.52 32.93
CA ILE A 568 -11.64 16.41 31.84
C ILE A 568 -12.36 15.57 30.79
N GLY A 569 -13.64 15.87 30.53
CA GLY A 569 -14.45 15.18 29.53
C GLY A 569 -14.05 15.51 28.09
N ASP A 570 -14.56 14.74 27.13
CA ASP A 570 -14.26 14.91 25.70
C ASP A 570 -14.63 16.32 25.19
N GLY A 571 -13.90 16.82 24.21
CA GLY A 571 -14.18 18.10 23.54
C GLY A 571 -14.00 19.34 24.42
N CYS A 572 -13.38 19.22 25.59
CA CYS A 572 -13.10 20.38 26.44
C CYS A 572 -11.97 21.25 25.90
N GLU A 573 -12.02 22.53 26.22
CA GLU A 573 -11.03 23.53 25.83
C GLU A 573 -10.56 24.30 27.07
N THR A 574 -9.25 24.41 27.28
CA THR A 574 -8.71 25.31 28.31
C THR A 574 -7.97 26.48 27.69
N GLY A 575 -8.24 27.68 28.18
CA GLY A 575 -7.53 28.88 27.76
C GLY A 575 -6.11 28.94 28.33
N CYS A 576 -5.25 29.74 27.70
CA CYS A 576 -3.86 29.91 28.13
C CYS A 576 -3.76 30.37 29.59
N ASN A 577 -2.78 29.87 30.32
CA ASN A 577 -2.52 30.15 31.74
C ASN A 577 -3.72 29.89 32.67
N SER A 578 -4.66 29.03 32.27
CA SER A 578 -5.71 28.57 33.18
C SER A 578 -5.16 27.57 34.20
N VAL A 579 -5.75 27.56 35.39
CA VAL A 579 -5.32 26.67 36.47
C VAL A 579 -6.50 25.87 36.96
N LEU A 580 -6.42 24.55 36.87
CA LEU A 580 -7.42 23.65 37.43
C LEU A 580 -6.97 23.23 38.83
N ALA A 581 -7.84 23.46 39.82
CA ALA A 581 -7.61 23.01 41.18
C ALA A 581 -7.61 21.46 41.23
N PRO A 582 -6.88 20.84 42.17
CA PRO A 582 -6.94 19.40 42.38
C PRO A 582 -8.39 18.99 42.68
N GLY A 583 -8.89 17.88 42.13
CA GLY A 583 -10.28 17.45 42.29
C GLY A 583 -11.30 18.09 41.37
N THR A 584 -10.88 18.81 40.33
CA THR A 584 -11.82 19.42 39.37
C THR A 584 -12.38 18.37 38.41
N LEU A 585 -13.70 18.37 38.20
CA LEU A 585 -14.38 17.49 37.24
C LEU A 585 -15.05 18.36 36.18
N LEU A 586 -14.52 18.38 34.96
CA LEU A 586 -15.09 19.09 33.80
C LEU A 586 -15.88 18.13 32.94
N GLY A 587 -17.19 18.37 32.79
CA GLY A 587 -18.03 17.65 31.85
C GLY A 587 -17.66 17.96 30.40
N ARG A 588 -18.01 17.05 29.48
CA ARG A 588 -17.73 17.16 28.03
C ARG A 588 -18.11 18.51 27.42
N GLU A 589 -17.40 18.91 26.38
CA GLU A 589 -17.61 20.15 25.62
C GLU A 589 -17.57 21.44 26.47
N SER A 590 -16.85 21.41 27.61
CA SER A 590 -16.72 22.59 28.47
C SER A 590 -15.53 23.46 28.08
N ALA A 591 -15.66 24.77 28.23
CA ALA A 591 -14.62 25.74 27.92
C ALA A 591 -14.18 26.53 29.16
N VAL A 592 -12.88 26.60 29.41
CA VAL A 592 -12.25 27.44 30.44
C VAL A 592 -11.61 28.64 29.76
N TYR A 593 -11.93 29.86 30.17
CA TYR A 593 -11.29 31.04 29.62
C TYR A 593 -9.81 31.17 30.05
N PRO A 594 -8.98 31.89 29.27
CA PRO A 594 -7.61 32.17 29.65
C PRO A 594 -7.49 32.82 31.04
N CYS A 595 -6.42 32.49 31.76
CA CYS A 595 -6.10 33.01 33.10
C CYS A 595 -7.16 32.74 34.18
N VAL A 596 -8.07 31.78 33.97
CA VAL A 596 -9.10 31.41 34.94
C VAL A 596 -8.59 30.35 35.91
N PHE A 597 -8.88 30.53 37.21
CA PHE A 597 -8.71 29.50 38.23
C PHE A 597 -10.01 28.70 38.40
N VAL A 598 -9.99 27.46 37.94
CA VAL A 598 -11.13 26.54 38.04
C VAL A 598 -11.16 25.91 39.42
N ARG A 599 -12.21 26.21 40.19
CA ARG A 599 -12.38 25.68 41.54
C ARG A 599 -12.74 24.19 41.52
N ARG A 600 -12.31 23.46 42.56
CA ARG A 600 -12.72 22.07 42.81
C ARG A 600 -14.24 21.97 42.94
N LYS A 601 -14.90 21.44 41.92
CA LYS A 601 -16.29 20.96 41.90
C LYS A 601 -16.54 20.22 40.60
N TYR A 602 -17.73 19.65 40.48
CA TYR A 602 -18.28 19.21 39.21
C TYR A 602 -18.79 20.40 38.39
N TYR A 603 -18.38 20.46 37.12
CA TYR A 603 -18.94 21.34 36.10
C TYR A 603 -19.70 20.46 35.10
N PRO A 604 -21.01 20.68 34.91
CA PRO A 604 -21.79 19.93 33.93
C PRO A 604 -21.24 20.06 32.50
N PRO A 605 -21.62 19.18 31.57
CA PRO A 605 -21.31 19.32 30.16
C PRO A 605 -21.66 20.70 29.61
N LYS A 606 -20.90 21.18 28.61
CA LYS A 606 -21.09 22.48 27.95
C LYS A 606 -20.96 23.68 28.90
N SER A 607 -20.23 23.52 30.00
CA SER A 607 -19.98 24.61 30.93
C SER A 607 -18.99 25.62 30.35
N VAL A 608 -19.26 26.91 30.55
CA VAL A 608 -18.35 27.99 30.18
C VAL A 608 -17.86 28.70 31.43
N ILE A 609 -16.58 28.50 31.76
CA ILE A 609 -15.98 28.93 33.03
C ILE A 609 -15.17 30.19 32.77
N ARG A 610 -15.68 31.32 33.27
CA ARG A 610 -15.14 32.66 32.98
C ARG A 610 -14.44 33.34 34.17
N LYS A 611 -14.72 32.92 35.41
CA LYS A 611 -14.22 33.54 36.65
C LYS A 611 -14.20 32.55 37.81
#